data_AF-A0A9Q0EK50-F1
#
_entry.id   AF-A0A9Q0EK50-F1
#
_cell.length_a   1.000
_cell.length_b   1.000
_cell.length_c   1.000
_cell.angle_alpha   90.00
_cell.angle_beta   90.00
_cell.angle_gamma   90.00
#
_symmetry.space_group_name_H-M   'P 1'
#
loop_
_entity.id
_entity.type
_entity.pdbx_description
1 polymer ?
#
loop_
_entity_poly.entity_id
_entity_poly.type
_entity_poly.pdbx_seq_one_letter_code
_entity_poly.pdbx_strand_id
1 'polypeptide(L)' 'MDEQVTSFPFGLTENPMYWGSTANYLGLALIGASPVGLVLTAVVFISYKVAIVFEGPFTQQIYRERSQRCKHK' A
#
# COMPACT_ATOMS: atom_id res chain seq x y z
N MET A 1 -15.74 -13.24 -0.11
CA MET A 1 -15.02 -11.95 -0.19
C MET A 1 -14.72 -11.74 -1.66
N ASP A 2 -15.75 -11.33 -2.40
CA ASP A 2 -15.84 -11.53 -3.86
C ASP A 2 -15.48 -10.26 -4.66
N GLU A 3 -15.28 -9.14 -3.98
CA GLU A 3 -14.87 -7.86 -4.58
C GLU A 3 -13.73 -7.22 -3.80
N GLN A 4 -12.99 -6.35 -4.48
CA GLN A 4 -11.97 -5.51 -3.85
C GLN A 4 -12.68 -4.55 -2.91
N VAL A 5 -12.23 -4.50 -1.65
CA VAL A 5 -12.83 -3.61 -0.66
C VAL A 5 -12.51 -2.18 -1.08
N THR A 6 -13.50 -1.50 -1.67
CA THR A 6 -13.41 -0.09 -2.08
C THR A 6 -13.94 0.87 -1.01
N SER A 7 -14.41 0.33 0.13
CA SER A 7 -14.81 1.15 1.27
C SER A 7 -13.59 1.87 1.88
N PHE A 8 -13.87 2.97 2.56
CA PHE A 8 -12.86 3.71 3.33
C PHE A 8 -12.06 2.74 4.23
N PRO A 9 -10.72 2.73 4.21
CA PRO A 9 -9.78 3.70 3.62
C PRO A 9 -9.22 3.35 2.22
N PHE A 10 -9.59 2.21 1.63
CA PHE A 10 -9.07 1.73 0.35
C PHE A 10 -9.66 2.44 -0.87
N GLY A 11 -10.80 3.12 -0.72
CA GLY A 11 -11.40 3.96 -1.76
C GLY A 11 -10.73 5.32 -1.98
N LEU A 12 -9.93 5.80 -1.02
CA LEU A 12 -9.22 7.09 -1.12
C LEU A 12 -7.75 6.95 -1.46
N THR A 13 -7.11 5.87 -1.03
CA THR A 13 -5.71 5.62 -1.33
C THR A 13 -5.51 4.14 -1.58
N GLU A 14 -4.83 3.82 -2.67
CA GLU A 14 -4.37 2.45 -2.90
C GLU A 14 -3.32 2.14 -1.83
N ASN A 15 -3.51 1.03 -1.11
CA ASN A 15 -2.57 0.56 -0.08
C ASN A 15 -2.42 1.52 1.14
N PRO A 16 -3.51 1.81 1.88
CA PRO A 16 -3.54 2.75 3.01
C PRO A 16 -2.57 2.40 4.14
N MET A 17 -2.25 1.12 4.31
CA MET A 17 -1.26 0.63 5.27
C MET A 17 0.14 1.20 5.01
N TYR A 18 0.57 1.19 3.75
CA TYR A 18 1.92 1.60 3.35
C TYR A 18 2.10 3.12 3.49
N TRP A 19 1.08 3.89 3.13
CA TRP A 19 1.07 5.34 3.32
C TRP A 19 1.00 5.73 4.79
N GLY A 20 0.13 5.07 5.57
CA GLY A 20 -0.01 5.35 7.00
C GLY A 20 1.26 5.05 7.79
N SER A 21 1.90 3.92 7.53
CA SER A 21 3.17 3.55 8.17
C SER A 21 4.32 4.47 7.77
N THR A 22 4.45 4.85 6.50
CA THR A 22 5.44 5.85 6.06
C THR A 22 5.25 7.19 6.76
N ALA A 23 4.01 7.68 6.85
CA ALA A 23 3.71 8.95 7.53
C ALA A 23 4.04 8.87 9.03
N ASN A 24 3.81 7.72 9.67
CA ASN A 24 4.17 7.50 11.06
C ASN A 24 5.69 7.53 11.28
N TYR A 25 6.47 6.87 10.42
CA TYR A 25 7.94 6.93 10.49
C TYR A 25 8.48 8.33 10.20
N LEU A 26 7.89 9.04 9.23
CA LEU A 26 8.24 10.42 8.93
C LEU A 26 7.95 11.35 10.11
N GLY A 27 6.79 11.22 10.74
CA GLY A 27 6.41 11.99 11.92
C GLY A 27 7.38 11.75 13.09
N LEU A 28 7.74 10.49 13.34
CA LEU A 28 8.72 10.14 14.38
C LEU A 28 10.11 10.72 14.08
N ALA A 29 10.54 10.68 12.82
CA ALA A 29 11.81 11.24 12.38
C ALA A 29 11.85 12.78 12.54
N LEU A 30 10.74 13.46 12.26
CA LEU A 30 10.59 14.91 12.42
C LEU A 30 10.55 15.31 13.90
N ILE A 31 9.80 14.60 14.75
CA ILE A 31 9.78 14.85 16.20
C ILE A 31 11.18 14.67 16.81
N GLY A 32 11.90 13.63 16.36
CA GLY A 32 13.26 13.35 16.84
C GLY A 32 14.35 14.25 16.26
N ALA A 33 14.03 15.14 15.31
CA ALA A 33 14.99 15.98 14.55
C ALA A 33 16.24 15.20 14.09
N SER A 34 16.09 13.91 13.82
CA SER A 34 17.21 13.00 13.63
C SER A 34 17.43 12.75 12.14
N PRO A 35 18.58 13.14 11.57
CA PRO A 35 18.86 12.92 10.15
C PRO A 35 18.87 11.42 9.80
N VAL A 36 19.19 10.55 10.76
CA VAL A 36 19.13 9.09 10.58
C VAL A 36 17.69 8.60 10.41
N GLY A 37 16.73 9.20 11.15
CA GLY A 37 15.31 8.88 11.02
C GLY A 37 14.74 9.24 9.64
N LEU A 38 15.20 10.35 9.06
CA LEU A 38 14.83 10.74 7.70
C LEU A 38 15.37 9.77 6.65
N VAL A 39 16.64 9.36 6.78
CA VAL A 39 17.23 8.36 5.88
C VAL A 39 16.50 7.03 5.97
N LEU A 40 16.19 6.55 7.18
CA LEU A 40 15.42 5.33 7.38
C LEU A 40 14.02 5.43 6.78
N THR A 41 13.33 6.56 6.96
CA THR A 41 12.00 6.80 6.37
C THR A 41 12.06 6.77 4.83
N ALA A 42 13.10 7.38 4.23
CA ALA A 42 13.29 7.36 2.79
C ALA A 42 13.54 5.93 2.26
N VAL A 43 14.33 5.11 2.96
CA VAL A 43 14.57 3.71 2.60
C VAL A 43 13.27 2.90 2.68
N VAL A 44 12.48 3.07 3.74
CA VAL A 44 11.18 2.41 3.89
C VAL A 44 10.22 2.82 2.77
N PHE A 45 10.16 4.11 2.44
CA PHE A 45 9.35 4.61 1.32
C PHE A 45 9.73 3.97 -0.01
N ILE A 46 11.04 3.85 -0.29
CA ILE A 46 11.52 3.17 -1.50
C ILE A 46 11.13 1.69 -1.49
N SER A 47 11.32 1.00 -0.36
CA SER A 47 10.94 -0.41 -0.20
C SER A 47 9.44 -0.61 -0.45
N TYR A 48 8.60 0.26 0.08
CA TYR A 48 7.15 0.23 -0.13
C TYR A 48 6.74 0.54 -1.56
N LYS A 49 7.41 1.50 -2.22
CA LYS A 49 7.21 1.77 -3.64
C LYS A 49 7.50 0.55 -4.49
N VAL A 50 8.56 -0.19 -4.18
CA VAL A 50 8.88 -1.45 -4.88
C VAL A 50 7.81 -2.51 -4.60
N ALA A 51 7.43 -2.71 -3.34
CA ALA A 51 6.39 -3.68 -2.97
C ALA A 51 5.07 -3.43 -3.70
N ILE A 52 4.59 -2.18 -3.76
CA ILE A 52 3.34 -1.81 -4.44
C ILE A 52 3.39 -2.12 -5.94
N VAL A 53 4.56 -1.94 -6.59
CA VAL A 53 4.74 -2.26 -8.02
C VAL A 53 4.59 -3.76 -8.28
N PHE A 54 4.93 -4.61 -7.31
CA PHE A 54 4.73 -6.07 -7.42
C PHE A 54 3.32 -6.51 -6.98
N GLU A 55 2.78 -5.92 -5.91
CA GLU A 55 1.46 -6.28 -5.38
C GLU A 55 0.33 -5.84 -6.32
N GLY A 56 0.42 -4.65 -6.92
CA GLY A 56 -0.58 -4.13 -7.86
C GLY A 56 -0.97 -5.11 -8.98
N PRO A 57 -0.03 -5.59 -9.82
CA PRO A 57 -0.35 -6.51 -10.92
C PRO A 57 -0.82 -7.88 -10.41
N PHE A 58 -0.30 -8.36 -9.28
CA PHE A 58 -0.69 -9.65 -8.71
C PHE A 58 -2.12 -9.62 -8.17
N THR A 59 -2.47 -8.58 -7.40
CA THR A 59 -3.82 -8.39 -6.88
C THR A 59 -4.83 -8.17 -8.00
N GLN A 60 -4.50 -7.40 -9.04
CA GLN A 60 -5.39 -7.22 -10.19
C GLN A 60 -5.63 -8.51 -10.96
N GLN A 61 -4.62 -9.37 -11.12
CA GLN A 61 -4.81 -10.68 -11.78
C GLN A 61 -5.77 -11.58 -11.00
N ILE A 62 -5.61 -11.68 -9.67
CA ILE A 62 -6.50 -12.47 -8.82
C ILE A 62 -7.94 -11.97 -8.92
N TYR A 63 -8.17 -10.65 -8.85
CA TYR A 63 -9.52 -10.10 -9.00
C TYR A 63 -10.09 -10.27 -10.42
N ARG A 64 -9.26 -10.22 -11.46
CA ARG A 64 -9.70 -10.45 -12.85
C ARG A 64 -10.14 -11.90 -13.08
N GLU A 65 -9.40 -12.88 -12.58
CA GLU A 65 -9.77 -14.30 -12.67
C GLU A 65 -11.04 -14.60 -11.86
N ARG A 66 -11.18 -14.01 -10.67
CA ARG A 66 -12.38 -14.16 -9.83
C ARG A 66 -13.62 -13.54 -10.48
N SER A 67 -13.50 -12.35 -11.07
CA SER A 67 -14.56 -11.68 -11.85
C SER A 67 -15.03 -12.54 -13.03
N GLN A 68 -14.09 -13.15 -13.77
CA GLN A 68 -14.42 -14.05 -14.88
C GLN A 68 -15.12 -15.34 -14.41
N ARG A 69 -14.69 -15.93 -13.29
CA ARG A 69 -15.36 -17.08 -12.68
C ARG A 69 -16.80 -16.78 -12.24
N CYS A 70 -17.04 -15.59 -11.70
CA CYS A 70 -18.38 -15.18 -11.25
C CYS A 70 -19.33 -14.88 -12.42
N LYS A 71 -18.83 -14.40 -13.56
CA LYS A 71 -19.64 -14.20 -14.78
C LYS A 71 -20.06 -15.50 -15.48
N HIS A 72 -19.35 -16.60 -15.24
CA HIS A 72 -19.62 -17.90 -15.87
C HIS A 72 -20.54 -18.79 -15.02
N LYS A 73 -21.04 -18.29 -13.89
CA LYS A 73 -21.92 -19.02 -12.98
C LYS A 73 -23.27 -18.32 -12.89
#